data_AF-A0A3M3ZVI4-F1
#
_entry.id   AF-A0A3M3ZVI4-F1
#
_cell.length_a   1.000
_cell.length_b   1.000
_cell.length_c   1.000
_cell.angle_alpha   90.00
_cell.angle_beta   90.00
_cell.angle_gamma   90.00
#
_symmetry.space_group_name_H-M   'P 1'
#
loop_
_entity.id
_entity.type
_entity.pdbx_description
1 polymer ?
#
loop_
_entity_poly.entity_id
_entity_poly.type
_entity_poly.pdbx_seq_one_letter_code
_entity_poly.pdbx_strand_id
1 'polypeptide(L)' 'MATIVKTDAGTWKALVRKTGWPANAKTFRTKRDAEDWARRTEDEMVRDVYIQRSGSERMTLAMALKR' A
#
# COMPACT_ATOMS: atom_id res chain seq x y z
N MET A 1 -3.07 -5.08 8.05
CA MET A 1 -2.90 -6.41 7.42
C MET A 1 -2.76 -6.19 5.93
N ALA A 2 -1.60 -6.51 5.38
CA ALA A 2 -1.39 -6.49 3.94
C ALA A 2 -2.10 -7.66 3.24
N THR A 3 -2.76 -7.35 2.13
CA THR A 3 -3.35 -8.34 1.22
C THR A 3 -2.49 -8.42 -0.03
N ILE A 4 -2.10 -9.63 -0.42
CA ILE A 4 -1.29 -9.87 -1.61
C ILE A 4 -2.12 -10.72 -2.57
N VAL A 5 -2.37 -10.19 -3.77
CA VAL A 5 -3.24 -10.79 -4.77
C VAL A 5 -2.45 -11.01 -6.05
N LYS A 6 -2.51 -12.22 -6.61
CA LYS A 6 -1.99 -12.49 -7.94
C LYS A 6 -2.98 -11.95 -8.98
N THR A 7 -2.50 -11.14 -9.91
CA THR A 7 -3.31 -10.63 -11.01
C THR A 7 -3.33 -11.61 -12.17
N ASP A 8 -4.33 -11.48 -13.04
CA ASP A 8 -4.49 -12.29 -14.24
C ASP A 8 -3.27 -12.17 -15.19
N ALA A 9 -2.62 -11.00 -15.19
CA ALA A 9 -1.39 -10.71 -15.92
C ALA A 9 -0.13 -11.39 -15.32
N GLY A 10 -0.27 -12.27 -14.33
CA GLY A 10 0.85 -12.96 -13.68
C GLY A 10 1.69 -12.08 -12.75
N THR A 11 1.23 -10.87 -12.43
CA THR A 11 1.89 -9.96 -11.49
C THR A 11 1.29 -10.05 -10.08
N TRP A 12 1.95 -9.45 -9.10
CA TRP A 12 1.57 -9.51 -7.69
C TRP A 12 1.22 -8.13 -7.17
N LYS A 13 -0.05 -7.91 -6.85
CA LYS A 13 -0.54 -6.67 -6.25
C LYS A 13 -0.53 -6.79 -4.73
N ALA A 14 0.24 -5.94 -4.06
CA ALA A 14 0.19 -5.76 -2.62
C ALA A 14 -0.71 -4.58 -2.27
N LEU A 15 -1.58 -4.77 -1.28
CA LEU A 15 -2.52 -3.80 -0.77
C LEU A 15 -2.34 -3.70 0.75
N VAL A 16 -1.85 -2.58 1.25
CA VAL A 16 -1.64 -2.32 2.67
C VAL A 16 -2.74 -1.40 3.19
N ARG A 17 -3.44 -1.85 4.23
CA ARG A 17 -4.51 -1.10 4.91
C ARG A 17 -4.25 -1.07 6.41
N LYS A 18 -4.32 0.14 6.97
CA LYS A 18 -4.23 0.40 8.42
C LYS A 18 -5.25 1.47 8.79
N THR A 19 -5.94 1.28 9.91
CA THR A 19 -6.91 2.26 10.44
C THR A 19 -6.21 3.59 10.71
N GLY A 20 -6.79 4.69 10.24
CA GLY A 20 -6.22 6.04 10.35
C GLY A 20 -5.19 6.39 9.26
N TRP A 21 -4.94 5.50 8.29
CA TRP A 21 -4.00 5.74 7.19
C TRP A 21 -4.64 5.49 5.82
N PRO A 22 -4.18 6.17 4.76
CA PRO A 22 -4.62 5.87 3.41
C PRO A 22 -4.23 4.44 3.00
N ALA A 23 -5.07 3.81 2.18
CA ALA A 23 -4.76 2.50 1.62
C ALA A 23 -3.67 2.63 0.55
N ASN A 24 -2.58 1.86 0.69
CA ASN A 24 -1.48 1.85 -0.27
C ASN A 24 -1.55 0.60 -1.13
N ALA A 25 -1.40 0.75 -2.44
CA ALA A 25 -1.40 -0.34 -3.39
C ALA A 25 -0.20 -0.25 -4.32
N LYS A 26 0.49 -1.37 -4.53
CA LYS A 26 1.59 -1.44 -5.50
C LYS A 26 1.65 -2.82 -6.15
N THR A 27 1.99 -2.84 -7.43
CA THR A 27 2.09 -4.06 -8.23
C THR A 27 3.55 -4.40 -8.48
N PHE A 28 3.89 -5.67 -8.36
CA PHE A 28 5.23 -6.24 -8.46
C PHE A 28 5.26 -7.40 -9.45
N ARG A 29 6.44 -7.71 -9.97
CA ARG A 29 6.63 -8.88 -10.83
C ARG A 29 6.71 -10.18 -10.04
N THR A 30 7.27 -10.16 -8.83
CA THR A 30 7.41 -11.36 -7.99
C THR A 30 6.58 -11.25 -6.71
N LYS A 31 6.17 -12.40 -6.18
CA LYS A 31 5.46 -12.49 -4.90
C LYS A 31 6.32 -11.96 -3.75
N ARG A 32 7.61 -12.34 -3.77
CA ARG A 32 8.58 -11.97 -2.74
C ARG A 32 8.76 -10.46 -2.63
N ASP A 33 8.85 -9.76 -3.77
CA ASP A 33 8.93 -8.29 -3.77
C ASP A 33 7.66 -7.66 -3.19
N ALA A 34 6.49 -8.22 -3.52
CA ALA A 34 5.21 -7.76 -2.98
C ALA A 34 5.11 -7.97 -1.45
N GLU A 35 5.57 -9.12 -0.96
CA GLU A 35 5.63 -9.47 0.46
C GLU A 35 6.59 -8.57 1.23
N ASP A 36 7.80 -8.35 0.71
CA ASP A 36 8.81 -7.51 1.34
C ASP A 36 8.36 -6.04 1.42
N TRP A 37 7.82 -5.51 0.30
CA TRP A 37 7.30 -4.16 0.27
C TRP A 37 6.09 -3.96 1.19
N ALA A 38 5.19 -4.93 1.24
CA ALA A 38 4.03 -4.89 2.14
C ALA A 38 4.48 -4.81 3.61
N ARG A 39 5.43 -5.66 4.01
CA ARG A 39 5.98 -5.67 5.37
C ARG A 39 6.67 -4.35 5.72
N ARG A 40 7.52 -3.84 4.83
CA ARG A 40 8.22 -2.57 5.05
C ARG A 40 7.23 -1.41 5.18
N THR A 41 6.22 -1.37 4.31
CA THR A 41 5.17 -0.34 4.35
C THR A 41 4.37 -0.41 5.66
N GLU A 42 3.96 -1.60 6.12
CA GLU A 42 3.27 -1.75 7.40
C GLU A 42 4.15 -1.29 8.57
N ASP A 43 5.44 -1.65 8.58
CA ASP A 43 6.39 -1.22 9.61
C ASP A 43 6.57 0.30 9.62
N GLU A 44 6.71 0.95 8.46
CA GLU A 44 6.78 2.40 8.34
C GLU A 44 5.50 3.08 8.86
N MET A 45 4.32 2.52 8.56
CA MET A 45 3.04 3.03 9.04
C MET A 45 2.87 2.81 10.55
N VAL A 46 3.43 1.74 11.12
CA VAL A 46 3.48 1.48 12.57
C VAL A 46 4.38 2.48 13.28
N ARG A 47 5.53 2.81 12.68
CA ARG A 47 6.50 3.75 13.24
C ARG A 47 6.12 5.22 13.03
N ASP A 48 5.00 5.51 12.37
CA ASP A 48 4.55 6.86 11.99
C ASP A 48 5.51 7.60 11.03
N VAL A 49 6.49 6.90 10.44
CA VAL A 49 7.49 7.47 9.51
C VAL A 49 7.06 7.27 8.04
N TYR A 50 5.84 6.78 7.81
CA TYR A 50 5.40 6.46 6.46
C TYR A 50 5.22 7.74 5.62
N ILE A 51 6.10 7.90 4.63
CA ILE A 51 6.01 8.96 3.62
C ILE A 51 5.34 8.35 2.39
N GLN A 52 4.16 8.85 2.01
CA GLN A 52 3.54 8.50 0.72
C GLN A 52 4.42 8.96 -0.44
N ARG A 53 5.32 8.09 -0.92
CA ARG A 53 6.18 8.36 -2.08
C ARG A 53 5.62 7.84 -3.40
N SER A 54 4.42 7.25 -3.39
CA SER A 54 3.84 6.59 -4.55
C SER A 54 2.88 7.51 -5.31
N GLY A 55 3.43 8.54 -5.96
CA GLY A 55 2.89 9.13 -7.19
C GLY A 55 1.57 9.93 -7.06
N SER A 56 1.69 11.23 -7.34
CA SER A 56 0.67 12.06 -7.99
C SER A 56 -0.39 11.22 -8.75
N GLU A 57 -1.67 11.33 -8.38
CA GLU A 57 -2.85 11.25 -9.29
C GLU A 57 -4.15 10.77 -8.63
N ARG A 58 -4.17 10.09 -7.48
CA ARG A 58 -5.46 9.71 -6.85
C ARG A 58 -5.51 9.79 -5.33
N MET A 59 -4.92 10.85 -4.76
CA MET A 59 -5.47 11.38 -3.52
C MET A 59 -6.78 12.10 -3.89
N THR A 60 -7.88 11.38 -4.04
CA THR A 60 -9.19 12.03 -3.98
C THR A 60 -9.27 12.68 -2.61
N LEU A 61 -9.13 14.00 -2.62
CA LEU A 61 -9.30 14.96 -1.53
C LEU A 61 -10.50 14.66 -0.61
N ALA A 62 -11.43 13.82 -1.06
CA ALA A 62 -12.58 13.28 -0.34
C ALA A 62 -12.27 12.49 0.94
N MET A 63 -11.06 11.92 1.15
CA MET A 63 -10.76 11.17 2.38
C MET A 63 -10.11 11.98 3.50
N ALA A 64 -9.63 13.20 3.24
CA ALA A 64 -9.07 14.07 4.28
C ALA A 64 -10.14 14.86 5.07
N LEU A 65 -11.43 14.69 4.72
CA LEU A 65 -12.55 15.38 5.36
C LEU A 65 -13.54 14.39 6.00
N LYS A 66 -13.04 13.53 6.89
CA LYS A 66 -13.88 12.95 7.95
C LYS A 66 -13.20 13.20 9.28
N ARG A 67 -13.69 14.26 9.91
CA ARG A 67 -13.53 14.63 11.32
C ARG A 67 -13.84 13.45 12.24
#